data_AF-A0A357KME4-F1
#
_entry.id   AF-A0A357KME4-F1
#
_cell.length_a   1.000
_cell.length_b   1.000
_cell.length_c   1.000
_cell.angle_alpha   90.00
_cell.angle_beta   90.00
_cell.angle_gamma   90.00
#
_symmetry.space_group_name_H-M   'P 1'
#
loop_
_entity.id
_entity.type
_entity.pdbx_description
1 polymer ?
#
loop_
_entity_poly.entity_id
_entity_poly.type
_entity_poly.pdbx_seq_one_letter_code
_entity_poly.pdbx_strand_id
1 'polypeptide(L)' 'FKGLGEMNPLQLRETTMAPDTRRLIQLTMDEGFETTKIMDMMLAKKRASDRKAWLEEKGDLAVV' A
#
# COMPACT_ATOMS: atom_id res chain seq x y z
N PHE A 1 -4.72 15.08 2.44
CA PHE A 1 -5.06 15.08 1.00
C PHE A 1 -5.76 13.78 0.68
N LYS A 2 -6.92 13.82 0.01
CA LYS A 2 -7.61 12.59 -0.42
C LYS A 2 -7.06 12.07 -1.75
N GLY A 3 -6.37 12.93 -2.52
CA GLY A 3 -5.61 12.56 -3.71
C GLY A 3 -4.57 13.61 -4.09
N LEU A 4 -3.63 13.26 -4.96
CA LEU A 4 -2.56 14.16 -5.40
C LEU A 4 -3.07 15.37 -6.20
N GLY A 5 -4.22 15.25 -6.88
CA GLY A 5 -4.83 16.35 -7.64
C GLY A 5 -5.37 17.50 -6.78
N GLU A 6 -5.45 17.33 -5.46
CA GLU A 6 -5.79 18.40 -4.52
C GLU A 6 -4.60 19.30 -4.18
N MET A 7 -3.38 18.86 -4.53
CA MET A 7 -2.15 19.61 -4.26
C MET A 7 -1.83 20.55 -5.41
N ASN A 8 -1.39 21.76 -5.08
CA ASN A 8 -0.80 22.64 -6.08
C ASN A 8 0.61 22.11 -6.49
N PRO A 9 1.16 22.57 -7.63
CA PRO A 9 2.45 22.07 -8.12
C PRO A 9 3.62 22.23 -7.14
N LEU A 10 3.63 23.28 -6.32
CA LEU A 10 4.70 23.53 -5.35
C LEU A 10 4.63 22.51 -4.19
N GLN A 11 3.43 22.26 -3.66
CA GLN A 11 3.20 21.26 -2.63
C GLN A 11 3.57 19.85 -3.09
N LEU A 12 3.20 19.48 -4.32
CA LEU A 12 3.56 18.17 -4.88
C LEU A 12 5.07 18.03 -5.05
N ARG A 13 5.75 19.10 -5.52
CA ARG A 13 7.21 19.12 -5.65
C ARG A 13 7.87 18.87 -4.30
N GLU A 14 7.50 19.63 -3.27
CA GLU A 14 8.12 19.57 -1.95
C GLU A 14 7.83 18.25 -1.23
N THR A 15 6.62 17.71 -1.32
CA THR A 15 6.25 16.51 -0.55
C THR A 15 6.67 15.20 -1.22
N THR A 16 6.69 15.16 -2.56
CA THR A 16 6.76 13.89 -3.31
C THR A 16 7.93 13.82 -4.28
N MET A 17 8.39 14.93 -4.87
CA MET A 17 9.33 14.88 -6.00
C MET A 17 10.76 15.32 -5.66
N ALA A 18 10.93 16.38 -4.88
CA ALA A 18 12.23 16.98 -4.58
C ALA A 18 13.11 15.97 -3.81
N PRO A 19 14.32 15.64 -4.30
CA PRO A 19 15.17 14.63 -3.65
C PRO A 19 15.44 14.88 -2.18
N ASP A 20 15.55 16.15 -1.79
CA ASP A 20 15.91 16.56 -0.43
C ASP A 20 14.78 16.39 0.59
N THR A 21 13.52 16.36 0.12
CA THR A 21 12.33 16.39 0.99
C THR A 21 11.35 15.25 0.74
N ARG A 22 11.49 14.54 -0.39
CA ARG A 22 10.63 13.39 -0.73
C ARG A 22 10.87 12.22 0.21
N ARG A 23 9.80 11.46 0.45
CA ARG A 23 9.86 10.17 1.17
C ARG A 23 9.62 9.03 0.18
N LEU A 24 10.69 8.36 -0.24
CA LEU A 24 10.60 7.18 -1.09
C LEU A 24 10.79 5.92 -0.26
N ILE A 25 9.96 4.92 -0.54
CA ILE A 25 10.13 3.56 -0.02
C ILE A 25 10.54 2.69 -1.21
N GLN A 26 11.69 2.04 -1.08
CA GLN A 26 12.13 1.04 -2.05
C GLN A 26 11.48 -0.30 -1.72
N LEU A 27 10.76 -0.87 -2.68
CA LEU A 27 10.24 -2.22 -2.55
C LEU A 27 11.35 -3.23 -2.85
N THR A 28 11.50 -4.22 -1.98
CA THR A 28 12.40 -5.36 -2.17
C THR A 28 11.58 -6.63 -2.36
N MET A 29 12.21 -7.62 -2.98
CA MET A 29 11.64 -8.96 -3.17
C MET A 29 12.47 -9.91 -2.34
N ASP A 30 11.85 -10.51 -1.32
CA ASP A 30 12.49 -11.55 -0.52
C ASP A 30 12.42 -12.89 -1.24
N GLU A 31 13.38 -13.78 -0.97
CA GLU A 31 13.37 -15.14 -1.49
C GLU A 31 12.29 -15.96 -0.76
N GLY A 32 11.29 -16.46 -1.51
CA GLY A 32 10.26 -17.34 -0.95
C GLY A 32 8.90 -17.22 -1.63
N PHE A 33 7.92 -17.97 -1.10
CA PHE A 33 6.55 -18.02 -1.63
C PHE A 33 5.55 -17.17 -0.85
N GLU A 34 5.95 -16.56 0.26
CA GLU A 34 5.02 -15.87 1.17
C GLU A 34 4.35 -14.66 0.51
N THR A 35 5.11 -13.84 -0.23
CA THR A 35 4.55 -12.72 -1.02
C THR A 35 3.49 -13.22 -2.00
N THR A 36 3.77 -14.31 -2.71
CA THR A 36 2.81 -14.90 -3.67
C THR A 36 1.56 -15.42 -2.98
N LYS A 37 1.68 -16.06 -1.82
CA LYS A 37 0.52 -16.55 -1.04
C LYS A 37 -0.37 -15.41 -0.57
N ILE A 38 0.22 -14.32 -0.08
CA ILE A 38 -0.53 -13.13 0.36
C ILE A 38 -1.21 -12.47 -0.85
N MET A 39 -0.49 -12.30 -1.96
CA MET A 39 -1.05 -11.73 -3.19
C MET A 39 -2.20 -12.57 -3.74
N ASP A 40 -2.09 -13.89 -3.73
CA ASP A 40 -3.16 -14.80 -4.13
C ASP A 40 -4.41 -14.66 -3.23
N MET A 41 -4.23 -14.67 -1.91
CA MET A 41 -5.35 -14.47 -0.97
C MET A 41 -6.04 -13.11 -1.18
N MET A 42 -5.26 -12.04 -1.42
CA MET A 42 -5.79 -10.70 -1.61
C MET A 42 -6.48 -10.50 -2.96
N LEU A 43 -5.88 -10.98 -4.05
CA LEU A 43 -6.27 -10.57 -5.40
C LEU A 43 -7.05 -11.65 -6.17
N ALA A 44 -6.92 -12.93 -5.81
CA ALA A 44 -7.59 -13.99 -6.56
C ALA A 44 -9.10 -13.96 -6.34
N LYS A 45 -9.86 -14.00 -7.45
CA LYS A 45 -11.33 -13.98 -7.44
C LYS A 45 -11.93 -15.12 -6.61
N LYS A 46 -11.32 -16.31 -6.66
CA LYS A 46 -11.80 -17.51 -5.95
C LYS A 46 -11.62 -17.44 -4.43
N ARG A 47 -10.85 -16.46 -3.91
CA ARG A 47 -10.48 -16.35 -2.49
C ARG A 47 -11.22 -15.25 -1.74
N ALA A 48 -12.41 -14.87 -2.23
CA ALA A 48 -13.20 -13.81 -1.62
C ALA A 48 -13.56 -14.08 -0.14
N SER A 49 -13.80 -15.35 0.23
CA SER A 49 -14.05 -15.75 1.63
C SER A 49 -12.85 -15.49 2.53
N ASP A 50 -11.66 -15.91 2.09
CA ASP A 50 -10.42 -15.78 2.87
C ASP A 50 -10.07 -14.31 3.08
N ARG A 51 -10.18 -13.50 2.03
CA ARG A 51 -9.96 -12.05 2.10
C ARG A 51 -10.93 -11.38 3.06
N LYS A 52 -12.20 -11.78 3.08
CA LYS A 52 -13.19 -11.23 4.01
C LYS A 52 -12.76 -11.51 5.46
N ALA A 53 -12.45 -12.76 5.78
CA ALA A 53 -12.03 -13.15 7.13
C ALA A 53 -10.76 -12.41 7.56
N TRP A 54 -9.78 -12.27 6.65
CA TRP A 54 -8.56 -11.53 6.93
C TRP A 54 -8.82 -10.04 7.22
N LEU A 55 -9.70 -9.39 6.45
CA LEU A 55 -10.07 -7.99 6.68
C LEU A 55 -10.83 -7.78 7.99
N GLU A 56 -11.69 -8.74 8.37
CA GLU A 56 -12.38 -8.70 9.67
C GLU A 56 -11.41 -8.87 10.85
N GLU A 57 -10.36 -9.68 10.69
CA GLU A 57 -9.34 -9.89 11.73
C GLU A 57 -8.31 -8.74 11.82
N LYS A 58 -7.96 -8.10 10.70
CA LYS A 58 -6.84 -7.15 10.61
C LYS A 58 -7.27 -5.69 10.34
N GLY A 59 -8.56 -5.45 10.13
CA GLY A 59 -9.07 -4.15 9.66
C GLY A 59 -8.88 -2.99 10.64
N ASP A 60 -8.70 -3.28 11.93
CA ASP A 60 -8.51 -2.31 13.00
C ASP A 60 -7.04 -1.98 13.30
N LEU A 61 -6.08 -2.64 12.65
CA LEU A 61 -4.64 -2.45 12.88
C LEU A 61 -4.07 -1.14 12.32
N ALA A 62 -4.89 -0.35 11.61
CA ALA A 62 -4.45 0.94 11.07
C ALA A 62 -4.22 1.94 12.20
N VAL A 63 -2.97 2.36 12.38
CA VAL A 63 -2.59 3.43 13.32
C VAL A 63 -2.62 4.76 12.57
N VAL A 64 -3.27 5.77 13.17
CA VAL A 64 -3.36 7.15 12.63
C VAL A 64 -2.05 7.89 12.79
#